data_AF-A0AAV3UPJ5-F1
#
_entry.id   AF-A0AAV3UPJ5-F1
#
_cell.length_a   1.000
_cell.length_b   1.000
_cell.length_c   1.000
_cell.angle_alpha   90.00
_cell.angle_beta   90.00
_cell.angle_gamma   90.00
#
_symmetry.space_group_name_H-M   'P 1'
#
loop_
_entity.id
_entity.type
_entity.pdbx_description
1 polymer ?
#
loop_
_entity_poly.entity_id
_entity_poly.type
_entity_poly.pdbx_seq_one_letter_code
_entity_poly.pdbx_strand_id
1 'polypeptide(L)'
;MPEQQHPARRESVQIVEDVLHRQEVDVCVELSFDRKRGLRGCATRTFRLVGVIKDDTDEYYLYLTNLPVADYNTPDIAQFYRVRWEVKLLFKELKSRFGLDEINTTDAYIIEALTIMR
;
A
#
# COMPACT_ATOMS: atom_id res chain seq x y z
N MET A 1 -8.38 -9.11 -18.30
CA MET A 1 -9.50 -8.57 -17.49
C MET A 1 -8.99 -7.33 -16.75
N PRO A 2 -9.42 -6.11 -17.12
CA PRO A 2 -8.94 -4.89 -16.46
C PRO A 2 -9.71 -4.72 -15.15
N GLU A 3 -9.06 -5.04 -14.04
CA GLU A 3 -9.62 -4.89 -12.71
C GLU A 3 -9.70 -3.40 -12.37
N GLN A 4 -10.93 -2.96 -12.11
CA GLN A 4 -11.33 -1.57 -12.01
C GLN A 4 -10.62 -0.87 -10.84
N GLN A 5 -9.80 0.11 -11.18
CA GLN A 5 -9.20 1.05 -10.25
C GLN A 5 -10.33 1.92 -9.67
N HIS A 6 -10.83 1.57 -8.48
CA HIS A 6 -11.78 2.43 -7.77
C HIS A 6 -11.10 3.79 -7.48
N PRO A 7 -11.71 4.92 -7.89
CA PRO A 7 -11.09 6.23 -7.78
C PRO A 7 -11.16 6.70 -6.33
N ALA A 8 -10.05 6.66 -5.61
CA ALA A 8 -9.89 7.54 -4.47
C ALA A 8 -9.91 8.98 -5.01
N ARG A 9 -10.98 9.71 -4.66
CA ARG A 9 -11.25 11.11 -5.03
C ARG A 9 -9.96 11.94 -4.94
N ARG A 10 -9.51 12.44 -6.09
CA ARG A 10 -8.23 13.15 -6.33
C ARG A 10 -8.10 14.53 -5.65
N GLU A 11 -8.89 14.86 -4.62
CA GLU A 11 -9.09 16.24 -4.17
C GLU A 11 -8.30 16.67 -2.92
N SER A 12 -7.39 15.87 -2.38
CA SER A 12 -6.67 16.23 -1.13
C SER A 12 -5.15 16.17 -1.22
N VAL A 13 -4.58 16.17 -2.43
CA VAL A 13 -3.12 16.21 -2.64
C VAL A 13 -2.68 17.66 -2.93
N GLN A 14 -3.05 18.61 -2.07
CA GLN A 14 -2.52 19.98 -2.12
C GLN A 14 -1.32 20.20 -1.20
N ILE A 15 -0.88 19.16 -0.45
CA ILE A 15 0.16 19.32 0.58
C ILE A 15 1.58 19.05 0.05
N VAL A 16 1.75 18.63 -1.21
CA VAL A 16 3.00 17.94 -1.62
C VAL A 16 3.92 18.75 -2.53
N GLU A 17 3.47 19.84 -3.16
CA GLU A 17 4.32 20.53 -4.17
C GLU A 17 5.57 21.20 -3.58
N ASP A 18 5.52 21.71 -2.35
CA ASP A 18 6.63 22.47 -1.75
C ASP A 18 7.75 21.56 -1.17
N VAL A 19 7.50 20.26 -1.06
CA VAL A 19 8.46 19.27 -0.50
C VAL A 19 9.31 18.60 -1.59
N LEU A 20 8.94 18.75 -2.87
CA LEU A 20 9.43 17.94 -3.99
C LEU A 20 10.87 18.26 -4.49
N HIS A 21 11.62 19.14 -3.85
CA HIS A 21 12.96 19.56 -4.30
C HIS A 21 14.13 18.92 -3.52
N ARG A 22 13.90 17.87 -2.72
CA ARG A 22 14.93 17.23 -1.89
C ARG A 22 15.22 15.80 -2.34
N GLN A 23 16.51 15.43 -2.39
CA GLN A 23 17.00 14.07 -2.72
C GLN A 23 16.25 12.94 -2.00
N GLU A 24 15.77 13.21 -0.79
CA GLU A 24 14.87 12.32 -0.03
C GLU A 24 13.74 13.15 0.59
N VAL A 25 12.51 12.63 0.51
CA VAL A 25 11.33 13.21 1.18
C VAL A 25 11.00 12.36 2.39
N ASP A 26 11.04 12.94 3.58
CA ASP A 26 10.57 12.31 4.81
C ASP A 26 9.92 13.37 5.71
N VAL A 27 8.60 13.43 5.69
CA VAL A 27 7.83 14.50 6.35
C VAL A 27 6.57 13.95 7.01
N CYS A 28 6.12 14.58 8.10
CA CYS A 28 4.81 14.31 8.67
C CYS A 28 3.74 15.11 7.92
N VAL A 29 2.72 14.42 7.40
CA VAL A 29 1.57 15.01 6.71
C VAL A 29 0.29 14.75 7.47
N GLU A 30 -0.60 15.74 7.48
CA GLU A 30 -1.93 15.60 8.06
C GLU A 30 -2.95 15.34 6.95
N LEU A 31 -3.66 14.22 7.04
CA LEU A 31 -4.68 13.83 6.07
C LEU A 31 -6.06 13.90 6.70
N SER A 32 -6.96 14.57 6.02
CA SER A 32 -8.38 14.67 6.38
C SER A 32 -9.20 13.78 5.45
N PHE A 33 -10.04 12.91 6.02
CA PHE A 33 -10.88 11.98 5.28
C PHE A 33 -12.30 11.94 5.83
N ASP A 34 -13.27 11.82 4.93
CA ASP A 34 -14.66 11.62 5.28
C ASP A 34 -14.85 10.25 5.94
N ARG A 35 -15.53 10.23 7.09
CA ARG A 35 -15.99 8.96 7.67
C ARG A 35 -17.06 8.36 6.76
N LYS A 36 -17.00 7.02 6.54
CA LYS A 36 -17.92 6.31 5.64
C LYS A 36 -19.39 6.62 5.95
N ARG A 37 -20.19 6.60 4.87
CA ARG A 37 -21.62 6.91 4.75
C ARG A 37 -22.43 6.49 5.99
N GLY A 38 -22.82 7.48 6.79
CA GLY A 38 -23.68 7.33 7.97
C GLY A 38 -23.22 8.11 9.20
N LEU A 39 -21.92 8.41 9.33
CA LEU A 39 -21.39 9.27 10.39
C LEU A 39 -21.12 10.68 9.84
N ARG A 40 -21.77 11.70 10.42
CA ARG A 40 -21.38 13.09 10.18
C ARG A 40 -20.02 13.32 10.86
N GLY A 41 -18.98 13.65 10.08
CA GLY A 41 -17.72 14.16 10.60
C GLY A 41 -16.49 13.79 9.76
N CYS A 42 -15.65 14.78 9.49
CA CYS A 42 -14.30 14.59 9.00
C CYS A 42 -13.44 13.94 10.10
N ALA A 43 -12.56 13.03 9.73
CA ALA A 43 -11.52 12.52 10.60
C ALA A 43 -10.16 12.93 10.04
N THR A 44 -9.35 13.51 10.90
CA THR A 44 -8.01 13.98 10.56
C THR A 44 -6.98 13.12 11.27
N ARG A 45 -5.95 12.67 10.56
CA ARG A 45 -4.85 11.89 11.12
C ARG A 45 -3.52 12.31 10.50
N THR A 46 -2.50 12.33 11.35
CA THR A 46 -1.12 12.53 10.94
C THR A 46 -0.50 11.21 10.51
N PHE A 47 0.28 11.26 9.44
CA PHE A 47 1.03 10.15 8.87
C PHE A 47 2.42 10.63 8.48
N ARG A 48 3.36 9.71 8.33
CA ARG A 48 4.67 9.97 7.75
C ARG A 48 4.61 9.69 6.24
N LEU A 49 5.02 10.65 5.44
CA LEU A 49 5.14 10.56 3.99
C LEU A 49 6.62 10.43 3.65
N VAL A 50 6.97 9.33 2.99
CA VAL A 50 8.33 8.97 2.59
C VAL A 50 8.40 8.94 1.06
N GLY A 51 9.37 9.60 0.46
CA GLY A 51 9.59 9.66 -0.98
C GLY A 51 10.99 9.18 -1.36
N VAL A 52 11.06 8.26 -2.32
CA VAL A 52 12.30 7.73 -2.89
C VAL A 52 12.37 8.05 -4.37
N ILE A 53 13.48 8.66 -4.82
CA ILE A 53 13.71 8.96 -6.23
C ILE A 53 13.83 7.65 -7.02
N LYS A 54 13.19 7.62 -8.18
CA LYS A 54 13.37 6.57 -9.17
C LYS A 54 14.62 6.85 -9.99
N ASP A 55 15.55 5.90 -9.98
CA ASP A 55 16.88 6.00 -10.60
C ASP A 55 16.86 6.51 -12.07
N ASP A 56 15.79 6.23 -12.81
CA ASP A 56 15.72 6.47 -14.25
C ASP A 56 14.84 7.67 -14.68
N THR A 57 13.98 8.22 -13.82
CA THR A 57 12.96 9.19 -14.27
C THR A 57 12.85 10.47 -13.44
N ASP A 58 13.70 10.69 -12.43
CA ASP A 58 13.60 11.85 -11.51
C ASP A 58 12.19 12.00 -10.87
N GLU A 59 11.42 10.90 -10.87
CA GLU A 59 10.09 10.82 -10.28
C GLU A 59 10.20 10.19 -8.88
N TYR A 60 9.39 10.67 -7.93
CA TYR A 60 9.35 10.09 -6.59
C TYR A 60 8.32 8.95 -6.50
N TYR A 61 8.72 7.83 -5.91
CA TYR A 61 7.80 6.89 -5.28
C TYR A 61 7.43 7.40 -3.89
N LEU A 62 6.16 7.77 -3.70
CA LEU A 62 5.62 8.25 -2.43
C LEU A 62 4.92 7.13 -1.65
N TYR A 63 5.29 6.97 -0.39
CA TYR A 63 4.78 5.98 0.55
C TYR A 63 4.23 6.65 1.80
N LEU A 64 3.07 6.20 2.28
CA LEU A 64 2.44 6.73 3.48
C LEU A 64 2.49 5.69 4.60
N THR A 65 3.15 6.00 5.71
CA THR A 65 3.36 5.07 6.82
C THR A 65 3.06 5.71 8.18
N ASN A 66 2.76 4.89 9.18
CA ASN A 66 2.72 5.29 10.58
C ASN A 66 3.96 4.81 11.35
N LEU A 67 4.95 4.22 10.67
CA LEU A 67 6.18 3.73 11.27
C LEU A 67 7.11 4.88 11.67
N PRO A 68 7.66 4.86 12.90
CA PRO A 68 8.49 5.94 13.41
C PRO A 68 9.82 6.04 12.65
N VAL A 69 10.30 7.26 12.44
CA VAL A 69 11.60 7.53 11.80
C VAL A 69 12.79 7.01 12.62
N ALA A 70 12.63 6.91 13.94
CA ALA A 70 13.69 6.42 14.83
C ALA A 70 14.07 4.95 14.56
N ASP A 71 13.10 4.14 14.13
CA ASP A 71 13.29 2.69 13.95
C ASP A 71 13.36 2.29 12.47
N TYR A 72 12.83 3.13 11.57
CA TYR A 72 12.69 2.80 10.15
C TYR A 72 13.10 3.97 9.26
N ASN A 73 14.19 3.82 8.52
CA ASN A 73 14.65 4.84 7.58
C ASN A 73 13.86 4.80 6.26
N THR A 74 14.06 5.80 5.41
CA THR A 74 13.39 5.94 4.11
C THR A 74 13.56 4.70 3.20
N PRO A 75 14.78 4.17 2.99
CA PRO A 75 14.99 2.91 2.25
C PRO A 75 14.22 1.70 2.80
N ASP A 76 14.15 1.53 4.12
CA ASP A 76 13.45 0.40 4.74
C ASP A 76 11.96 0.42 4.43
N ILE A 77 11.34 1.61 4.46
CA ILE A 77 9.94 1.80 4.06
C ILE A 77 9.73 1.38 2.61
N ALA A 78 10.59 1.80 1.69
CA ALA A 78 10.48 1.41 0.28
C ALA A 78 10.61 -0.11 0.09
N GLN A 79 11.51 -0.75 0.85
CA GLN A 79 11.66 -2.21 0.85
C GLN A 79 10.40 -2.92 1.36
N PHE A 80 9.78 -2.45 2.45
CA PHE A 80 8.52 -3.04 2.93
C PHE A 80 7.41 -2.94 1.89
N TYR A 81 7.32 -1.81 1.19
CA TYR A 81 6.33 -1.64 0.12
C TYR A 81 6.62 -2.52 -1.10
N ARG A 82 7.89 -2.85 -1.38
CA ARG A 82 8.29 -3.85 -2.37
C ARG A 82 7.84 -5.26 -1.96
N VAL A 83 8.18 -5.70 -0.76
CA VAL A 83 7.78 -7.03 -0.24
C VAL A 83 6.26 -7.18 -0.22
N ARG A 84 5.53 -6.11 0.14
CA ARG A 84 4.06 -6.10 0.06
C ARG A 84 3.54 -6.38 -1.36
N TRP A 85 4.22 -5.85 -2.39
CA TRP A 85 3.88 -6.13 -3.79
C TRP A 85 4.21 -7.58 -4.17
N GLU A 86 5.32 -8.12 -3.71
CA GLU A 86 5.70 -9.53 -3.94
C GLU A 86 4.65 -10.49 -3.37
N VAL A 87 4.13 -10.23 -2.17
CA VAL A 87 3.02 -11.02 -1.60
C VAL A 87 1.79 -10.97 -2.52
N LYS A 88 1.44 -9.79 -3.05
CA LYS A 88 0.33 -9.66 -4.01
C LYS A 88 0.59 -10.45 -5.29
N LEU A 89 1.80 -10.39 -5.83
CA LEU A 89 2.18 -11.15 -7.02
C LEU A 89 2.12 -12.66 -6.76
N LEU A 90 2.60 -13.12 -5.60
CA LEU A 90 2.51 -14.52 -5.19
C LEU A 90 1.05 -14.98 -5.20
N PHE A 91 0.14 -14.25 -4.56
CA PHE A 91 -1.28 -14.63 -4.56
C PHE A 91 -1.90 -14.55 -5.96
N LYS A 92 -1.51 -13.59 -6.78
CA LYS A 92 -1.97 -13.51 -8.18
C LYS A 92 -1.53 -14.74 -8.96
N GLU A 93 -0.30 -15.19 -8.75
CA GLU A 93 0.25 -16.37 -9.41
C GLU A 93 -0.40 -17.66 -8.90
N LEU A 94 -0.60 -17.80 -7.59
CA LEU A 94 -1.30 -18.94 -7.00
C LEU A 94 -2.72 -19.10 -7.55
N LYS A 95 -3.45 -17.99 -7.71
CA LYS A 95 -4.75 -18.01 -8.39
C LYS A 95 -4.60 -18.39 -9.86
N SER A 96 -3.78 -17.66 -10.61
CA SER A 96 -3.69 -17.82 -12.06
C SER A 96 -3.11 -19.16 -12.54
N ARG A 97 -2.15 -19.75 -11.83
CA ARG A 97 -1.44 -20.97 -12.26
C ARG A 97 -1.82 -22.21 -11.49
N PHE A 98 -2.19 -22.05 -10.21
CA PHE A 98 -2.51 -23.17 -9.34
C PHE A 98 -4.01 -23.24 -9.04
N GLY A 99 -4.83 -22.39 -9.66
CA GLY A 99 -6.29 -22.42 -9.54
C GLY A 99 -6.75 -22.20 -8.10
N LEU A 100 -5.99 -21.45 -7.30
CA LEU A 100 -6.31 -21.23 -5.89
C LEU A 100 -7.71 -20.60 -5.71
N ASP A 101 -8.18 -19.82 -6.67
CA ASP A 101 -9.52 -19.24 -6.71
C ASP A 101 -10.61 -20.18 -7.25
N GLU A 102 -10.24 -21.33 -7.81
CA GLU A 102 -11.17 -22.37 -8.29
C GLU A 102 -11.50 -23.42 -7.20
N ILE A 103 -10.75 -23.42 -6.09
CA ILE A 103 -11.01 -24.28 -4.93
C ILE A 103 -12.28 -23.78 -4.22
N ASN A 104 -13.40 -24.45 -4.49
CA ASN A 104 -14.72 -24.12 -3.97
C ASN A 104 -15.09 -24.99 -2.76
N THR A 105 -14.29 -24.93 -1.69
CA THR A 105 -14.61 -25.61 -0.42
C THR A 105 -14.40 -24.68 0.76
N THR A 106 -15.23 -24.84 1.79
CA THR A 106 -15.10 -24.16 3.09
C THR A 106 -14.70 -25.12 4.20
N ASP A 107 -14.48 -26.40 3.88
CA ASP A 107 -14.03 -27.41 4.83
C ASP A 107 -12.57 -27.13 5.21
N ALA A 108 -12.35 -26.77 6.48
CA ALA A 108 -11.04 -26.43 7.01
C ALA A 108 -10.02 -27.56 6.84
N TYR A 109 -10.43 -28.82 6.93
CA TYR A 109 -9.53 -29.96 6.78
C TYR A 109 -9.02 -30.09 5.34
N ILE A 110 -9.90 -29.88 4.36
CA ILE A 110 -9.53 -29.91 2.93
C ILE A 110 -8.62 -28.72 2.60
N ILE A 111 -8.92 -27.54 3.15
CA ILE A 111 -8.09 -26.33 2.98
C ILE A 111 -6.69 -26.55 3.58
N GLU A 112 -6.60 -27.09 4.79
CA GLU A 112 -5.31 -27.38 5.44
C GLU A 112 -4.48 -28.39 4.62
N ALA A 113 -5.11 -29.46 4.13
CA ALA A 113 -4.42 -30.47 3.32
C ALA A 113 -3.89 -29.92 1.99
N LEU A 114 -4.58 -28.95 1.37
CA LEU A 114 -4.17 -28.32 0.12
C LEU A 114 -3.15 -27.18 0.31
N THR A 115 -3.12 -26.57 1.50
CA THR A 115 -2.27 -25.39 1.77
C THR A 115 -0.98 -25.76 2.49
N ILE A 116 -1.01 -26.77 3.36
CA ILE A 116 0.14 -27.24 4.12
C ILE A 116 0.75 -28.45 3.39
N MET A 117 1.60 -28.17 2.41
CA MET A 117 2.56 -29.16 1.94
C MET A 117 3.74 -29.13 2.93
N ARG A 118 3.84 -30.16 3.76
CA ARG A 118 4.95 -30.33 4.71
C ARG A 118 6.13 -31.02 4.03
#